data_AF-A0A1E7G7P2-F1
#
_entry.id   AF-A0A1E7G7P2-F1
#
_cell.length_a   1.000
_cell.length_b   1.000
_cell.length_c   1.000
_cell.angle_alpha   90.00
_cell.angle_beta   90.00
_cell.angle_gamma   90.00
#
_symmetry.space_group_name_H-M   'P 1'
#
loop_
_entity.id
_entity.type
_entity.pdbx_description
1 polymer ?
#
loop_
_entity_poly.entity_id
_entity_poly.type
_entity_poly.pdbx_seq_one_letter_code
_entity_poly.pdbx_strand_id
1 'polypeptide(L)'
;MYSFIGKALLFATLFSVLISATALLVSRISLKRNVWLAGFFSKVLDFFYLPIKYFFYKFSDPRILDKWIVSLKNIANASDFSKTKNRIIIVPHCVRALDCPAPSTILGIQCQNCGKCIVTQLRKDADQQGYLLYITTGSSAIVNILKHKPADGILGIACDYEINKGMCSLNGKKIVTYGVPLLNDGCYNTKVDYKKVIETIEHFDKNKV
;
A
#
# COMPACT_ATOMS: atom_id res chain seq x y z
N MET A 1 29.92 19.99 49.73
CA MET A 1 29.72 18.67 49.08
C MET A 1 28.41 18.60 48.29
N TYR A 2 27.26 18.90 48.89
CA TYR A 2 25.95 18.85 48.20
C TYR A 2 25.79 19.78 46.98
N SER A 3 26.39 20.97 46.98
CA SER A 3 26.35 21.89 45.83
C SER A 3 27.07 21.33 44.59
N PHE A 4 28.15 20.58 44.78
CA PHE A 4 28.87 19.94 43.67
C PHE A 4 28.05 18.81 43.07
N ILE A 5 27.48 17.95 43.93
CA ILE A 5 26.60 16.85 43.52
C ILE A 5 25.38 17.40 42.76
N GLY A 6 24.76 18.48 43.27
CA GLY A 6 23.63 19.13 42.61
C GLY A 6 23.96 19.65 41.21
N LYS A 7 25.11 20.33 41.03
CA LYS A 7 25.54 20.82 39.70
C LYS A 7 25.84 19.68 38.73
N ALA A 8 26.48 18.60 39.20
CA ALA A 8 26.76 17.42 38.39
C ALA A 8 25.46 16.73 37.93
N LEU A 9 24.48 16.60 38.83
CA LEU A 9 23.17 16.02 38.52
C LEU A 9 22.42 16.86 37.49
N LEU A 10 22.45 18.19 37.64
CA LEU A 10 21.80 19.13 36.72
C LEU A 10 22.45 19.11 35.32
N PHE A 11 23.78 18.99 35.26
CA PHE A 11 24.48 18.85 33.98
C PHE A 11 24.14 17.52 33.30
N ALA A 12 24.13 16.42 34.06
CA ALA A 12 23.79 15.10 33.54
C ALA A 12 22.35 15.04 32.99
N THR A 13 21.38 15.65 33.68
CA THR A 13 20.00 15.71 33.20
C THR A 13 19.87 16.57 31.94
N LEU A 14 20.52 17.74 31.89
CA LEU A 14 20.54 18.58 30.69
C LEU A 14 21.17 17.85 29.50
N PHE A 15 22.29 17.17 29.72
CA PHE A 15 22.99 16.41 28.68
C PHE A 15 22.14 15.25 28.14
N SER A 16 21.46 14.51 29.03
CA SER A 16 20.53 13.44 28.63
C SER A 16 19.38 13.97 27.77
N VAL A 17 18.77 15.09 28.15
CA VAL A 17 17.70 15.74 27.36
C VAL A 17 18.20 16.16 25.98
N LEU A 18 19.42 16.68 25.89
CA LEU A 18 20.03 17.12 24.63
C LEU A 18 20.30 15.95 23.67
N ILE A 19 20.77 14.81 24.20
CA ILE A 19 20.94 13.57 23.43
C ILE A 19 19.58 13.05 22.93
N SER A 20 18.56 12.99 23.79
CA SER A 20 17.23 12.55 23.38
C SER A 20 16.62 13.47 22.32
N ALA A 21 16.80 14.79 22.44
CA ALA A 21 16.33 15.74 21.44
C ALA A 21 17.03 15.56 20.08
N THR A 22 18.35 15.39 20.06
CA THR A 22 19.11 15.15 18.81
C THR A 22 18.73 13.80 18.18
N ALA A 23 18.54 12.75 18.97
CA ALA A 23 18.07 11.44 18.49
C ALA A 23 16.68 11.52 17.85
N LEU A 24 15.75 12.26 18.46
CA LEU A 24 14.40 12.49 17.91
C LEU A 24 14.45 13.32 16.62
N LEU A 25 15.31 14.34 16.54
CA LEU A 25 15.52 15.13 15.33
C LEU A 25 16.10 14.28 14.19
N VAL A 26 17.15 13.50 14.46
CA VAL A 26 17.74 12.59 13.47
C VAL A 26 16.74 11.53 13.03
N SER A 27 15.97 10.96 13.95
CA SER A 27 14.91 9.99 13.65
C SER A 27 13.84 10.59 12.74
N ARG A 28 13.35 11.79 13.06
CA ARG A 28 12.34 12.49 12.25
C ARG A 28 12.87 12.86 10.87
N ILE A 29 14.12 13.32 10.77
CA ILE A 29 14.79 13.63 9.49
C ILE A 29 15.00 12.34 8.69
N SER A 30 15.47 11.26 9.30
CA SER A 30 15.70 9.96 8.64
C SER A 30 14.41 9.38 8.06
N LEU A 31 13.33 9.38 8.85
CA LEU A 31 12.00 8.92 8.41
C LEU A 31 11.47 9.76 7.24
N LYS A 32 11.50 11.09 7.34
CA LYS A 32 11.05 11.97 6.25
C LYS A 32 11.95 11.88 5.01
N ARG A 33 13.26 11.74 5.20
CA ARG A 33 14.24 11.64 4.11
C ARG A 33 14.07 10.33 3.34
N ASN A 34 13.81 9.22 4.02
CA ASN A 34 13.52 7.94 3.35
C ASN A 34 12.24 7.99 2.51
N VAL A 35 11.15 8.55 3.05
CA VAL A 35 9.87 8.68 2.30
C VAL A 35 10.01 9.65 1.12
N TRP A 36 10.69 10.79 1.31
CA TRP A 36 10.92 11.76 0.24
C TRP A 36 11.83 11.24 -0.87
N LEU A 37 12.95 10.59 -0.52
CA LEU A 37 13.83 9.93 -1.49
C LEU A 37 13.09 8.83 -2.24
N ALA A 38 12.34 7.98 -1.53
CA ALA A 38 11.53 6.94 -2.16
C ALA A 38 10.53 7.52 -3.16
N GLY A 39 9.88 8.64 -2.82
CA GLY A 39 8.95 9.35 -3.71
C GLY A 39 9.63 10.00 -4.93
N PHE A 40 10.87 10.47 -4.79
CA PHE A 40 11.65 10.96 -5.92
C PHE A 40 12.05 9.81 -6.85
N PHE A 41 12.64 8.75 -6.29
CA PHE A 41 13.11 7.60 -7.07
C PHE A 41 11.96 6.85 -7.74
N SER A 42 10.79 6.73 -7.10
CA SER A 42 9.64 6.06 -7.72
C SER A 42 9.18 6.77 -9.00
N LYS A 43 9.19 8.11 -9.03
CA LYS A 43 8.86 8.90 -10.22
C LYS A 43 9.88 8.74 -11.34
N VAL A 44 11.17 8.75 -11.00
CA VAL A 44 12.25 8.50 -11.97
C VAL A 44 12.11 7.09 -12.55
N LEU A 45 11.83 6.10 -11.70
CA LEU A 45 11.70 4.71 -12.10
C LEU A 45 10.46 4.45 -12.96
N ASP A 46 9.37 5.18 -12.72
CA ASP A 46 8.18 5.17 -13.59
C ASP A 46 8.47 5.67 -14.99
N PHE A 47 9.24 6.76 -15.11
CA PHE A 47 9.65 7.31 -16.41
C PHE A 47 10.51 6.31 -17.20
N PHE A 48 11.42 5.61 -16.53
CA PHE A 48 12.31 4.63 -17.17
C PHE A 48 11.78 3.18 -17.12
N TYR A 49 10.53 2.96 -16.73
CA TYR A 49 10.00 1.62 -16.51
C TYR A 49 10.14 0.72 -17.74
N LEU A 50 9.71 1.18 -18.92
CA LEU A 50 9.76 0.38 -20.14
C LEU A 50 11.21 0.07 -20.60
N PRO A 51 12.13 1.06 -20.67
CA PRO A 51 13.54 0.79 -20.94
C PRO A 51 14.15 -0.22 -19.97
N ILE A 52 13.95 -0.02 -18.66
CA ILE A 52 14.53 -0.90 -17.63
C ILE A 52 13.91 -2.30 -17.74
N LYS A 53 12.59 -2.39 -17.94
CA LYS A 53 11.90 -3.68 -18.12
C LYS A 53 12.42 -4.44 -19.34
N TYR A 54 12.70 -3.76 -20.45
CA TYR A 54 13.33 -4.38 -21.62
C TYR A 54 14.68 -5.02 -21.28
N PHE A 55 15.53 -4.33 -20.51
CA PHE A 55 16.78 -4.91 -20.03
C PHE A 55 16.55 -6.09 -19.10
N PHE A 56 15.59 -6.00 -18.17
CA PHE A 56 15.24 -7.13 -17.32
C PHE A 56 14.78 -8.33 -18.13
N TYR A 57 13.95 -8.19 -19.16
CA TYR A 57 13.60 -9.31 -20.05
C TYR A 57 14.81 -10.00 -20.68
N LYS A 58 15.91 -9.27 -20.91
CA LYS A 58 17.13 -9.81 -21.52
C LYS A 58 18.10 -10.42 -20.50
N PHE A 59 18.17 -9.87 -19.30
CA PHE A 59 19.23 -10.18 -18.32
C PHE A 59 18.74 -10.76 -16.99
N SER A 60 17.44 -10.71 -16.69
CA SER A 60 16.87 -11.11 -15.39
C SER A 60 15.37 -11.45 -15.49
N ASP A 61 14.68 -11.56 -14.36
CA ASP A 61 13.22 -11.75 -14.32
C ASP A 61 12.52 -10.38 -14.13
N PRO A 62 11.64 -9.96 -15.07
CA PRO A 62 10.92 -8.69 -14.96
C PRO A 62 10.04 -8.57 -13.71
N ARG A 63 9.63 -9.69 -13.10
CA ARG A 63 8.84 -9.69 -11.85
C ARG A 63 9.62 -9.08 -10.68
N ILE A 64 10.94 -9.24 -10.67
CA ILE A 64 11.81 -8.66 -9.63
C ILE A 64 11.73 -7.13 -9.69
N LEU A 65 11.77 -6.56 -10.89
CA LEU A 65 11.66 -5.12 -11.09
C LEU A 65 10.30 -4.60 -10.59
N ASP A 66 9.20 -5.25 -10.97
CA ASP A 66 7.86 -4.85 -10.54
C ASP A 66 7.74 -4.90 -8.99
N LYS A 67 8.25 -5.95 -8.35
CA LYS A 67 8.28 -6.07 -6.89
C LYS A 67 9.05 -4.95 -6.21
N TRP A 68 10.22 -4.59 -6.76
CA TRP A 68 11.05 -3.50 -6.21
C TRP A 68 10.35 -2.14 -6.35
N ILE A 69 9.73 -1.89 -7.50
CA ILE A 69 8.95 -0.67 -7.75
C ILE A 69 7.77 -0.57 -6.77
N VAL A 70 6.99 -1.64 -6.61
CA VAL A 70 5.84 -1.66 -5.69
C VAL A 70 6.30 -1.42 -4.26
N SER A 71 7.37 -2.08 -3.81
CA SER A 71 7.93 -1.87 -2.47
C SER A 71 8.36 -0.41 -2.25
N LEU A 72 9.05 0.18 -3.23
CA LEU A 72 9.48 1.58 -3.17
C LEU A 72 8.30 2.55 -3.12
N LYS A 73 7.28 2.33 -3.94
CA LYS A 73 6.04 3.13 -3.96
C LYS A 73 5.26 3.00 -2.66
N ASN A 74 5.19 1.81 -2.07
CA ASN A 74 4.57 1.60 -0.76
C ASN A 74 5.27 2.42 0.33
N ILE A 75 6.62 2.41 0.35
CA ILE A 75 7.39 3.23 1.31
C ILE A 75 7.12 4.73 1.09
N ALA A 76 7.12 5.18 -0.16
CA ALA A 76 6.86 6.57 -0.52
C ALA A 76 5.43 7.02 -0.11
N ASN A 77 4.44 6.14 -0.28
CA ASN A 77 3.03 6.49 -0.09
C ASN A 77 2.52 6.17 1.32
N ALA A 78 3.22 5.37 2.13
CA ALA A 78 2.73 4.90 3.43
C ALA A 78 2.25 6.04 4.34
N SER A 79 3.06 7.10 4.46
CA SER A 79 2.73 8.23 5.34
C SER A 79 1.50 9.02 4.88
N ASP A 80 1.31 9.17 3.57
CA ASP A 80 0.16 9.88 3.02
C ASP A 80 -1.09 8.99 2.99
N PHE A 81 -0.92 7.69 2.80
CA PHE A 81 -2.01 6.72 2.82
C PHE A 81 -2.67 6.69 4.21
N SER A 82 -1.88 6.77 5.29
CA SER A 82 -2.40 6.86 6.66
C SER A 82 -3.38 8.03 6.88
N LYS A 83 -3.20 9.15 6.16
CA LYS A 83 -4.01 10.36 6.29
C LYS A 83 -5.32 10.32 5.50
N THR A 84 -5.45 9.38 4.55
CA THR A 84 -6.64 9.24 3.70
C THR A 84 -7.90 8.90 4.51
N LYS A 85 -9.08 9.30 4.04
CA LYS A 85 -10.37 9.10 4.73
C LYS A 85 -11.31 8.13 4.02
N ASN A 86 -11.46 8.27 2.72
CA ASN A 86 -12.37 7.49 1.90
C ASN A 86 -11.55 6.42 1.17
N ARG A 87 -11.52 5.21 1.72
CA ARG A 87 -10.64 4.16 1.25
C ARG A 87 -11.37 3.06 0.49
N ILE A 88 -10.76 2.60 -0.59
CA ILE A 88 -11.25 1.49 -1.41
C ILE A 88 -10.22 0.38 -1.41
N ILE A 89 -10.67 -0.88 -1.30
CA ILE A 89 -9.86 -2.06 -1.59
C ILE A 89 -10.20 -2.56 -2.99
N ILE A 90 -9.17 -2.77 -3.80
CA ILE A 90 -9.28 -3.41 -5.12
C ILE A 90 -8.69 -4.81 -5.02
N VAL A 91 -9.50 -5.82 -5.36
CA VAL A 91 -9.10 -7.23 -5.37
C VAL A 91 -9.15 -7.74 -6.82
N PRO A 92 -8.23 -8.62 -7.26
CA PRO A 92 -8.24 -9.09 -8.62
C PRO A 92 -9.26 -10.23 -8.77
N HIS A 93 -9.84 -10.32 -9.96
CA HIS A 93 -10.73 -11.43 -10.33
C HIS A 93 -10.09 -12.83 -10.15
N CYS A 94 -8.75 -12.94 -10.25
CA CYS A 94 -8.00 -14.19 -10.14
C CYS A 94 -8.13 -14.90 -8.78
N VAL A 95 -8.54 -14.18 -7.73
CA VAL A 95 -8.73 -14.72 -6.36
C VAL A 95 -10.09 -15.42 -6.21
N ARG A 96 -11.00 -15.24 -7.17
CA ARG A 96 -12.32 -15.87 -7.15
C ARG A 96 -12.20 -17.39 -7.35
N ALA A 97 -13.13 -18.11 -6.74
CA ALA A 97 -13.40 -19.49 -7.12
C ALA A 97 -13.92 -19.53 -8.58
N LEU A 98 -13.59 -20.61 -9.30
CA LEU A 98 -14.00 -20.81 -10.70
C LEU A 98 -15.51 -20.78 -10.90
N ASP A 99 -16.23 -21.39 -9.96
CA ASP A 99 -17.67 -21.57 -9.97
C ASP A 99 -18.38 -20.43 -9.21
N CYS A 100 -17.75 -19.26 -9.14
CA CYS A 100 -18.30 -18.08 -8.48
C CYS A 100 -19.44 -17.47 -9.33
N PRO A 101 -20.67 -17.37 -8.81
CA PRO A 101 -21.84 -16.90 -9.57
C PRO A 101 -21.88 -15.38 -9.80
N ALA A 102 -20.90 -14.64 -9.29
CA ALA A 102 -20.90 -13.18 -9.30
C ALA A 102 -20.83 -12.61 -10.74
N PRO A 103 -21.79 -11.75 -11.15
CA PRO A 103 -21.81 -11.15 -12.47
C PRO A 103 -20.77 -10.04 -12.60
N SER A 104 -20.32 -9.81 -13.83
CA SER A 104 -19.42 -8.71 -14.18
C SER A 104 -20.23 -7.49 -14.64
N THR A 105 -19.91 -6.31 -14.13
CA THR A 105 -20.50 -5.03 -14.54
C THR A 105 -19.41 -4.00 -14.86
N ILE A 106 -19.80 -2.80 -15.30
CA ILE A 106 -18.87 -1.69 -15.57
C ILE A 106 -18.10 -1.22 -14.31
N LEU A 107 -18.65 -1.50 -13.12
CA LEU A 107 -18.02 -1.22 -11.83
C LEU A 107 -17.14 -2.38 -11.33
N GLY A 108 -16.94 -3.40 -12.17
CA GLY A 108 -16.26 -4.64 -11.80
C GLY A 108 -17.24 -5.75 -11.42
N ILE A 109 -16.72 -6.78 -10.79
CA ILE A 109 -17.47 -7.98 -10.41
C ILE A 109 -18.27 -7.73 -9.13
N GLN A 110 -19.56 -8.08 -9.16
CA GLN A 110 -20.48 -7.88 -8.05
C GLN A 110 -20.56 -9.14 -7.19
N CYS A 111 -19.75 -9.22 -6.14
CA CYS A 111 -19.78 -10.37 -5.23
C CYS A 111 -21.16 -10.54 -4.58
N GLN A 112 -21.73 -11.74 -4.72
CA GLN A 112 -23.01 -12.15 -4.12
C GLN A 112 -22.83 -12.89 -2.78
N ASN A 113 -21.66 -12.78 -2.14
CA ASN A 113 -21.33 -13.44 -0.88
C ASN A 113 -21.54 -14.97 -0.88
N CYS A 114 -21.19 -15.62 -1.99
CA CYS A 114 -21.36 -17.07 -2.17
C CYS A 114 -20.50 -17.95 -1.22
N GLY A 115 -19.56 -17.37 -0.47
CA GLY A 115 -18.74 -18.09 0.52
C GLY A 115 -17.62 -18.95 -0.05
N LYS A 116 -17.49 -19.07 -1.38
CA LYS A 116 -16.54 -19.98 -2.05
C LYS A 116 -15.08 -19.50 -2.07
N CYS A 117 -14.81 -18.24 -1.72
CA CYS A 117 -13.47 -17.66 -1.75
C CYS A 117 -13.28 -16.63 -0.63
N ILE A 118 -12.01 -16.26 -0.38
CA ILE A 118 -11.63 -15.34 0.70
C ILE A 118 -12.29 -13.97 0.59
N VAL A 119 -12.70 -13.57 -0.61
CA VAL A 119 -13.29 -12.24 -0.86
C VAL A 119 -14.58 -12.02 -0.06
N THR A 120 -15.37 -13.07 0.20
CA THR A 120 -16.59 -12.93 1.02
C THR A 120 -16.26 -12.51 2.45
N GLN A 121 -15.24 -13.12 3.05
CA GLN A 121 -14.79 -12.75 4.39
C GLN A 121 -14.13 -11.37 4.36
N LEU A 122 -13.18 -11.17 3.44
CA LEU A 122 -12.45 -9.91 3.31
C LEU A 122 -13.37 -8.70 3.10
N ARG A 123 -14.49 -8.84 2.37
CA ARG A 123 -15.48 -7.77 2.23
C ARG A 123 -16.08 -7.38 3.57
N LYS A 124 -16.48 -8.36 4.40
CA LYS A 124 -17.06 -8.08 5.73
C LYS A 124 -16.09 -7.34 6.63
N ASP A 125 -14.83 -7.78 6.66
CA ASP A 125 -13.81 -7.17 7.52
C ASP A 125 -13.41 -5.78 7.02
N ALA A 126 -13.31 -5.62 5.68
CA ALA A 126 -13.06 -4.32 5.07
C ALA A 126 -14.18 -3.32 5.38
N ASP A 127 -15.44 -3.74 5.25
CA ASP A 127 -16.61 -2.88 5.53
C ASP A 127 -16.63 -2.44 7.01
N GLN A 128 -16.26 -3.32 7.94
CA GLN A 128 -16.12 -2.99 9.37
C GLN A 128 -15.05 -1.92 9.65
N GLN A 129 -14.02 -1.86 8.81
CA GLN A 129 -12.91 -0.91 8.91
C GLN A 129 -13.12 0.35 8.04
N GLY A 130 -14.32 0.53 7.46
CA GLY A 130 -14.66 1.69 6.64
C GLY A 130 -14.09 1.67 5.22
N TYR A 131 -13.65 0.51 4.73
CA TYR A 131 -13.19 0.32 3.36
C TYR A 131 -14.31 -0.23 2.48
N LEU A 132 -14.46 0.31 1.27
CA LEU A 132 -15.32 -0.29 0.24
C LEU A 132 -14.52 -1.26 -0.62
N LEU A 133 -14.97 -2.51 -0.75
CA LEU A 133 -14.30 -3.54 -1.56
C LEU A 133 -14.92 -3.71 -2.95
N TYR A 134 -14.07 -3.58 -3.98
CA TYR A 134 -14.39 -3.88 -5.38
C TYR A 134 -13.50 -4.98 -5.93
N ILE A 135 -14.08 -5.82 -6.78
CA ILE A 135 -13.35 -6.86 -7.52
C ILE A 135 -13.21 -6.40 -8.96
N THR A 136 -11.99 -6.31 -9.48
CA THR A 136 -11.73 -5.82 -10.84
C THR A 136 -11.02 -6.86 -11.71
N THR A 137 -11.29 -6.79 -13.01
CA THR A 137 -10.59 -7.60 -14.01
C THR A 137 -9.29 -6.94 -14.50
N GLY A 138 -9.13 -5.64 -14.24
CA GLY A 138 -7.91 -4.89 -14.57
C GLY A 138 -8.00 -3.42 -14.14
N SER A 139 -6.92 -2.69 -14.37
CA SER A 139 -6.76 -1.31 -13.89
C SER A 139 -7.71 -0.27 -14.53
N SER A 140 -8.29 -0.56 -15.71
CA SER A 140 -9.26 0.33 -16.37
C SER A 140 -10.55 0.50 -15.58
N ALA A 141 -11.00 -0.55 -14.88
CA ALA A 141 -12.21 -0.51 -14.05
C ALA A 141 -12.07 0.47 -12.86
N ILE A 142 -10.86 0.69 -12.37
CA ILE A 142 -10.58 1.59 -11.23
C ILE A 142 -11.01 3.02 -11.57
N VAL A 143 -10.79 3.48 -12.80
CA VAL A 143 -11.19 4.82 -13.24
C VAL A 143 -12.70 5.00 -13.20
N ASN A 144 -13.47 3.97 -13.60
CA ASN A 144 -14.92 4.02 -13.55
C ASN A 144 -15.43 3.98 -12.10
N ILE A 145 -14.87 3.12 -11.25
CA ILE A 145 -15.20 3.06 -9.82
C ILE A 145 -15.03 4.44 -9.19
N LEU A 146 -13.90 5.10 -9.44
CA LEU A 146 -13.59 6.43 -8.90
C LEU A 146 -14.53 7.54 -9.37
N LYS A 147 -15.11 7.43 -10.57
CA LYS A 147 -16.14 8.37 -11.05
C LYS A 147 -17.45 8.25 -10.27
N HIS A 148 -17.82 7.05 -9.86
CA HIS A 148 -19.06 6.78 -9.11
C HIS A 148 -18.89 6.92 -7.60
N LYS A 149 -17.71 6.54 -7.07
CA LYS A 149 -17.36 6.58 -5.66
C LYS A 149 -15.96 7.18 -5.52
N PRO A 150 -15.86 8.50 -5.25
CA PRO A 150 -14.57 9.15 -5.07
C PRO A 150 -13.89 8.62 -3.81
N ALA A 151 -12.61 8.28 -3.96
CA ALA A 151 -11.74 7.83 -2.88
C ALA A 151 -10.44 8.62 -2.90
N ASP A 152 -9.89 8.89 -1.72
CA ASP A 152 -8.57 9.52 -1.57
C ASP A 152 -7.48 8.47 -1.27
N GLY A 153 -7.87 7.24 -0.90
CA GLY A 153 -6.98 6.11 -0.69
C GLY A 153 -7.43 4.85 -1.43
N ILE A 154 -6.51 4.18 -2.14
CA ILE A 154 -6.73 2.85 -2.73
C ILE A 154 -5.71 1.85 -2.20
N LEU A 155 -6.20 0.76 -1.60
CA LEU A 155 -5.44 -0.43 -1.27
C LEU A 155 -5.60 -1.48 -2.38
N GLY A 156 -4.57 -1.70 -3.18
CA GLY A 156 -4.58 -2.67 -4.27
C GLY A 156 -4.00 -4.02 -3.84
N ILE A 157 -4.76 -5.09 -4.01
CA ILE A 157 -4.30 -6.47 -3.83
C ILE A 157 -4.17 -7.08 -5.22
N ALA A 158 -2.96 -7.41 -5.67
CA ALA A 158 -2.72 -8.08 -6.96
C ALA A 158 -1.29 -8.62 -7.06
N CYS A 159 -0.91 -9.18 -8.21
CA CYS A 159 0.50 -9.42 -8.50
C CYS A 159 1.24 -8.07 -8.63
N ASP A 160 2.56 -8.06 -8.40
CA ASP A 160 3.36 -6.83 -8.40
C ASP A 160 3.20 -6.03 -9.71
N TYR A 161 3.09 -6.72 -10.84
CA TYR A 161 2.85 -6.09 -12.15
C TYR A 161 1.55 -5.29 -12.21
N GLU A 162 0.42 -5.87 -11.80
CA GLU A 162 -0.88 -5.18 -11.84
C GLU A 162 -0.98 -4.08 -10.76
N ILE A 163 -0.33 -4.27 -9.60
CA ILE A 163 -0.20 -3.19 -8.60
C ILE A 163 0.56 -2.01 -9.20
N ASN A 164 1.75 -2.25 -9.77
CA ASN A 164 2.58 -1.21 -10.35
C ASN A 164 1.82 -0.46 -11.47
N LYS A 165 1.20 -1.21 -12.39
CA LYS A 165 0.37 -0.66 -13.47
C LYS A 165 -0.80 0.18 -12.95
N GLY A 166 -1.48 -0.27 -11.89
CA GLY A 166 -2.54 0.48 -11.22
C GLY A 166 -2.04 1.76 -10.58
N MET A 167 -0.89 1.72 -9.90
CA MET A 167 -0.27 2.91 -9.31
C MET A 167 0.14 3.92 -10.39
N CYS A 168 0.71 3.47 -11.51
CA CYS A 168 1.07 4.32 -12.64
C CYS A 168 -0.16 5.00 -13.29
N SER A 169 -1.27 4.27 -13.46
CA SER A 169 -2.50 4.83 -14.07
C SER A 169 -3.22 5.86 -13.20
N LEU A 170 -2.88 5.89 -11.92
CA LEU A 170 -3.37 6.86 -10.94
C LEU A 170 -2.35 7.97 -10.65
N ASN A 171 -1.16 7.92 -11.23
CA ASN A 171 -0.15 8.95 -11.05
C ASN A 171 -0.67 10.32 -11.55
N GLY A 172 -0.38 11.38 -10.80
CA GLY A 172 -0.92 12.72 -11.04
C GLY A 172 -2.37 12.95 -10.59
N LYS A 173 -3.09 11.91 -10.13
CA LYS A 173 -4.40 12.07 -9.48
C LYS A 173 -4.22 12.32 -7.97
N LYS A 174 -5.18 12.99 -7.34
CA LYS A 174 -5.20 13.22 -5.88
C LYS A 174 -5.63 11.97 -5.10
N ILE A 175 -4.99 10.83 -5.39
CA ILE A 175 -5.34 9.51 -4.83
C ILE A 175 -4.05 8.85 -4.38
N VAL A 176 -3.97 8.52 -3.10
CA VAL A 176 -2.82 7.81 -2.53
C VAL A 176 -3.04 6.30 -2.69
N THR A 177 -2.02 5.59 -3.15
CA THR A 177 -2.11 4.15 -3.42
C THR A 177 -1.16 3.37 -2.51
N TYR A 178 -1.62 2.20 -2.07
CA TYR A 178 -0.81 1.23 -1.33
C TYR A 178 -1.09 -0.17 -1.87
N GLY A 179 -0.07 -1.00 -2.01
CA GLY A 179 -0.16 -2.32 -2.64
C GLY A 179 0.16 -3.46 -1.68
N VAL A 180 -0.65 -4.51 -1.68
CA VAL A 180 -0.33 -5.78 -1.00
C VAL A 180 -0.20 -6.88 -2.05
N PRO A 181 1.02 -7.40 -2.31
CA PRO A 181 1.21 -8.42 -3.32
C PRO A 181 0.59 -9.75 -2.91
N LEU A 182 0.14 -10.52 -3.91
CA LEU A 182 -0.31 -11.90 -3.75
C LEU A 182 0.85 -12.83 -3.35
N LEU A 183 0.53 -13.98 -2.77
CA LEU A 183 1.53 -15.00 -2.39
C LEU A 183 2.12 -15.71 -3.62
N ASN A 184 1.34 -15.79 -4.69
CA ASN A 184 1.75 -16.36 -5.96
C ASN A 184 1.20 -15.53 -7.11
N ASP A 185 2.03 -15.41 -8.15
CA ASP A 185 1.63 -14.84 -9.41
C ASP A 185 0.86 -15.88 -10.25
N GLY A 186 -0.02 -15.37 -11.11
CA GLY A 186 -0.83 -16.16 -12.01
C GLY A 186 -2.15 -15.47 -12.32
N CYS A 187 -2.81 -15.90 -13.39
CA CYS A 187 -4.17 -15.46 -13.70
C CYS A 187 -5.23 -16.44 -13.16
N TYR A 188 -4.80 -17.44 -12.39
CA TYR A 188 -5.64 -18.54 -11.92
C TYR A 188 -5.23 -19.03 -10.54
N ASN A 189 -6.22 -19.32 -9.68
CA ASN A 189 -6.05 -19.88 -8.33
C ASN A 189 -4.98 -19.14 -7.51
N THR A 190 -5.02 -17.80 -7.55
CA THR A 190 -4.07 -16.99 -6.81
C THR A 190 -4.47 -16.91 -5.34
N LYS A 191 -3.46 -16.86 -4.48
CA LYS A 191 -3.62 -16.87 -3.03
C LYS A 191 -3.30 -15.49 -2.48
N VAL A 192 -4.24 -14.98 -1.71
CA VAL A 192 -4.07 -13.77 -0.92
C VAL A 192 -3.50 -14.16 0.43
N ASP A 193 -2.47 -13.46 0.89
CA ASP A 193 -2.08 -13.51 2.31
C ASP A 193 -3.10 -12.72 3.12
N TYR A 194 -4.16 -13.40 3.55
CA TYR A 194 -5.27 -12.77 4.26
C TYR A 194 -4.79 -12.09 5.55
N LYS A 195 -3.87 -12.73 6.29
CA LYS A 195 -3.32 -12.17 7.52
C LYS A 195 -2.63 -10.83 7.26
N LYS A 196 -1.75 -10.80 6.25
CA LYS A 196 -1.04 -9.57 5.86
C LYS A 196 -1.98 -8.46 5.40
N VAL A 197 -3.07 -8.80 4.70
CA VAL A 197 -4.07 -7.81 4.28
C VAL A 197 -4.77 -7.20 5.49
N ILE A 198 -5.22 -8.02 6.44
CA ILE A 198 -5.86 -7.53 7.68
C ILE A 198 -4.88 -6.70 8.51
N GLU A 199 -3.64 -7.16 8.71
CA GLU A 199 -2.60 -6.39 9.39
C GLU A 199 -2.37 -5.03 8.71
N THR A 200 -2.42 -4.98 7.37
CA THR A 200 -2.28 -3.72 6.62
C THR A 200 -3.47 -2.79 6.83
N ILE A 201 -4.69 -3.33 6.82
CA ILE A 201 -5.92 -2.55 7.08
C ILE A 201 -5.88 -1.98 8.50
N GLU A 202 -5.56 -2.81 9.49
CA GLU A 202 -5.44 -2.40 10.89
C GLU A 202 -4.30 -1.41 11.13
N HIS A 203 -3.16 -1.56 10.44
CA HIS A 203 -2.03 -0.64 10.54
C HIS A 203 -2.41 0.79 10.14
N PHE A 204 -3.33 0.94 9.18
CA PHE A 204 -3.80 2.24 8.73
C PHE A 204 -5.12 2.67 9.37
N ASP A 205 -5.73 1.85 10.23
CA ASP A 205 -6.96 2.23 10.93
C ASP A 205 -6.72 3.42 11.85
N LYS A 206 -7.66 4.36 11.82
CA LYS A 206 -7.57 5.66 12.50
C LYS A 206 -7.87 5.58 13.98
N ASN A 207 -8.53 4.51 14.44
CA ASN A 207 -8.90 4.37 15.85
C ASN A 207 -7.71 4.00 16.77
N LYS A 208 -6.51 3.83 16.21
CA LYS A 208 -5.27 3.50 16.93
C LYS A 208 -4.17 4.59 16.88
N VAL A 209 -4.44 5.76 16.28
CA VAL A 209 -3.46 6.88 16.18
C VAL A 209 -3.95 8.12 16.92
#